data_AF-A0A3B3RX08-F1
#
_entry.id   AF-A0A3B3RX08-F1
#
_cell.length_a   1.000
_cell.length_b   1.000
_cell.length_c   1.000
_cell.angle_alpha   90.00
_cell.angle_beta   90.00
_cell.angle_gamma   90.00
#
_symmetry.space_group_name_H-M   'P 1'
#
loop_
_entity.id
_entity.type
_entity.pdbx_description
1 polymer ?
#
loop_
_entity_poly.entity_id
_entity_poly.type
_entity_poly.pdbx_seq_one_letter_code
_entity_poly.pdbx_strand_id
1 'polypeptide(L)'
;MFRGQLHHFVFWWILATVGLLVTVPGVGTYTCHEVQTAFQMRQIGPWKLVPETPETDVDLQVCKHQGPTCCTRKMEDSYQAAVLRDILQHMQSHIYEPMFLLIRHGADLQDNFESLISFSIDFTGSLFDRSMADVQPLVSQLFANLSLYVLGGNVTVDSAVQHFYDSLFPFVYLRMLTQGPALPDVEWTQCMRSIRRTVEPFGLYPGELVKGLAGSLLAGRAMKRAVAEGAEVLTATEKVLLSRDCERALLRMMYCPHCRGLTLIQPCEGYCLNVLRGCLAHISELDDPWRRYLTVLKVLSGAMAGDHDLELALLGVRTQIREAILHAKLHASNISAAVEMMCGQPKETVTGEYSSPETPASPSLSTPLPSASLTNETEPFVSQLSTLLRDFSRRIQHYKTIFTTLPEALCQGVAAVDAFSCWNGADVVDSYTGHVVGNGLQAQKLNPEVKVRHADPTLAEAKAKLENFIQEVLDTTPGLYSVWSWAELSSGGTEGSAECDDEDGCQGSGVGAPKNPENEKTDTSQDGVHDGKKVPPKTPPTVHPRKDRPRDTGCTMATSPTLLAATAFLLGLQWYFM
;
A
#
# COMPACT_ATOMS: atom_id res chain seq x y z
N MET A 1 -82.59 33.44 -50.77
CA MET A 1 -81.90 32.20 -51.19
C MET A 1 -80.40 32.16 -50.87
N PHE A 2 -79.79 33.23 -50.31
CA PHE A 2 -78.34 33.28 -50.01
C PHE A 2 -77.94 32.92 -48.56
N ARG A 3 -78.89 32.78 -47.63
CA ARG A 3 -78.60 32.57 -46.20
C ARG A 3 -78.31 31.10 -45.85
N GLY A 4 -78.78 30.14 -46.66
CA GLY A 4 -78.56 28.70 -46.46
C GLY A 4 -77.20 28.19 -46.97
N GLN A 5 -76.66 28.79 -48.03
CA GLN A 5 -75.36 28.38 -48.60
C GLN A 5 -74.18 28.83 -47.72
N LEU A 6 -74.30 29.97 -47.03
CA LEU A 6 -73.24 30.47 -46.15
C LEU A 6 -73.07 29.59 -44.89
N HIS A 7 -74.16 29.08 -44.33
CA HIS A 7 -74.12 28.15 -43.20
C HIS A 7 -73.45 26.82 -43.55
N HIS A 8 -73.70 26.29 -44.74
CA HIS A 8 -73.05 25.06 -45.20
C HIS A 8 -71.54 25.27 -45.39
N PHE A 9 -71.13 26.40 -45.96
CA PHE A 9 -69.72 26.69 -46.18
C PHE A 9 -68.96 26.86 -44.85
N VAL A 10 -69.55 27.58 -43.89
CA VAL A 10 -68.95 27.79 -42.56
C VAL A 10 -68.88 26.48 -41.77
N PHE A 11 -69.90 25.61 -41.85
CA PHE A 11 -69.90 24.30 -41.19
C PHE A 11 -68.79 23.39 -41.71
N TRP A 12 -68.60 23.32 -43.04
CA TRP A 12 -67.52 22.53 -43.64
C TRP A 12 -66.13 23.12 -43.38
N TRP A 13 -66.01 24.44 -43.27
CA TRP A 13 -64.74 25.11 -42.93
C TRP A 13 -64.35 24.88 -41.46
N ILE A 14 -65.33 24.87 -40.55
CA ILE A 14 -65.11 24.52 -39.13
C ILE A 14 -64.75 23.04 -39.00
N LEU A 15 -65.43 22.13 -39.72
CA LEU A 15 -65.07 20.71 -39.74
C LEU A 15 -63.68 20.46 -40.35
N ALA A 16 -63.29 21.21 -41.37
CA ALA A 16 -61.96 21.10 -41.97
C ALA A 16 -60.85 21.64 -41.04
N THR A 17 -61.12 22.72 -40.31
CA THR A 17 -60.15 23.31 -39.35
C THR A 17 -60.06 22.48 -38.06
N VAL A 18 -61.17 21.93 -37.56
CA VAL A 18 -61.17 20.96 -36.45
C VAL A 18 -60.52 19.65 -36.89
N GLY A 19 -60.75 19.20 -38.13
CA GLY A 19 -60.04 18.06 -38.73
C GLY A 19 -58.54 18.29 -38.78
N LEU A 20 -58.08 19.48 -39.21
CA LEU A 20 -56.66 19.85 -39.24
C LEU A 20 -56.03 19.96 -37.84
N LEU A 21 -56.79 20.43 -36.84
CA LEU A 21 -56.36 20.53 -35.44
C LEU A 21 -56.36 19.16 -34.73
N VAL A 22 -57.20 18.21 -35.15
CA VAL A 22 -57.22 16.83 -34.65
C VAL A 22 -56.16 15.96 -35.35
N THR A 23 -55.67 16.36 -36.53
CA THR A 23 -54.53 15.71 -37.23
C THR A 23 -53.19 16.41 -36.96
N VAL A 24 -53.02 17.04 -35.81
CA VAL A 24 -51.68 17.16 -35.23
C VAL A 24 -51.57 16.03 -34.22
N PRO A 25 -51.13 14.81 -34.59
CA PRO A 25 -50.49 14.00 -33.58
C PRO A 25 -49.35 14.90 -33.05
N GLY A 26 -49.36 15.17 -31.75
CA GLY A 26 -48.20 15.71 -31.08
C GLY A 26 -47.08 14.68 -31.20
N VAL A 27 -46.46 14.61 -32.37
CA VAL A 27 -45.18 13.96 -32.60
C VAL A 27 -44.20 14.91 -31.93
N GLY A 28 -44.02 14.75 -30.62
CA GLY A 28 -42.72 15.09 -30.05
C GLY A 28 -41.72 14.32 -30.89
N THR A 29 -41.03 15.00 -31.79
CA THR A 29 -39.92 14.40 -32.53
C THR A 29 -38.89 14.06 -31.48
N TYR A 30 -38.91 12.83 -30.98
CA TYR A 30 -37.87 12.34 -30.10
C TYR A 30 -36.56 12.49 -30.89
N THR A 31 -35.61 13.27 -30.38
CA THR A 31 -34.31 13.49 -31.01
C THR A 31 -33.22 12.91 -30.10
N CYS A 32 -32.13 12.45 -30.69
CA CYS A 32 -30.98 11.95 -29.95
C CYS A 32 -29.91 13.04 -29.73
N HIS A 33 -30.27 14.32 -29.88
CA HIS A 33 -29.35 15.44 -29.83
C HIS A 33 -28.62 15.56 -28.48
N GLU A 34 -29.30 15.31 -27.36
CA GLU A 34 -28.67 15.28 -26.03
C GLU A 34 -27.64 14.15 -25.91
N VAL A 35 -27.97 12.98 -26.44
CA VAL A 35 -27.05 11.82 -26.49
C VAL A 35 -25.85 12.14 -27.36
N GLN A 36 -26.06 12.77 -28.51
CA GLN A 36 -25.00 13.21 -29.42
C GLN A 36 -24.06 14.20 -28.75
N THR A 37 -24.62 15.18 -28.03
CA THR A 37 -23.87 16.17 -27.26
C THR A 37 -23.05 15.49 -26.17
N ALA A 38 -23.67 14.61 -25.37
CA ALA A 38 -22.99 13.88 -24.30
C ALA A 38 -21.88 12.96 -24.83
N PHE A 39 -22.13 12.25 -25.94
CA PHE A 39 -21.18 11.34 -26.59
C PHE A 39 -19.93 12.09 -27.08
N GLN A 40 -20.12 13.29 -27.64
CA GLN A 40 -19.02 14.15 -28.08
C GLN A 40 -18.28 14.80 -26.91
N MET A 41 -19.00 15.41 -25.95
CA MET A 41 -18.40 16.14 -24.83
C MET A 41 -17.58 15.23 -23.91
N ARG A 42 -18.01 13.96 -23.75
CA ARG A 42 -17.28 12.95 -22.99
C ARG A 42 -16.16 12.26 -23.80
N GLN A 43 -15.90 12.71 -25.03
CA GLN A 43 -14.86 12.18 -25.91
C GLN A 43 -14.96 10.66 -26.12
N ILE A 44 -16.19 10.15 -26.24
CA ILE A 44 -16.45 8.71 -26.40
C ILE A 44 -16.27 8.30 -27.86
N GLY A 45 -16.67 9.18 -28.78
CA GLY A 45 -16.47 8.98 -30.21
C GLY A 45 -17.00 10.14 -31.03
N PRO A 46 -16.89 10.05 -32.37
CA PRO A 46 -17.43 11.08 -33.26
C PRO A 46 -18.96 11.12 -33.16
N TRP A 47 -19.50 12.33 -33.04
CA TRP A 47 -20.96 12.57 -32.92
C TRP A 47 -21.78 11.93 -34.04
N LYS A 48 -21.20 11.74 -35.23
CA LYS A 48 -21.83 11.12 -36.41
C LYS A 48 -22.22 9.65 -36.22
N LEU A 49 -21.70 8.99 -35.19
CA LEU A 49 -22.11 7.63 -34.83
C LEU A 49 -23.46 7.59 -34.11
N VAL A 50 -23.93 8.74 -33.62
CA VAL A 50 -25.22 8.88 -32.96
C VAL A 50 -26.30 9.12 -34.03
N PRO A 51 -27.38 8.32 -34.07
CA PRO A 51 -28.48 8.55 -34.99
C PRO A 51 -29.15 9.88 -34.65
N GLU A 52 -29.72 10.58 -35.64
CA GLU A 52 -30.39 11.87 -35.39
C GLU A 52 -31.72 11.69 -34.62
N THR A 53 -32.41 10.57 -34.90
CA THR A 53 -33.69 10.19 -34.30
C THR A 53 -33.62 8.76 -33.74
N PRO A 54 -34.34 8.45 -32.64
CA PRO A 54 -34.36 7.12 -32.06
C PRO A 54 -34.85 6.05 -33.03
N GLU A 55 -34.19 4.89 -33.03
CA GLU A 55 -34.51 3.76 -33.91
C GLU A 55 -35.16 2.62 -33.12
N THR A 56 -36.05 1.88 -33.76
CA THR A 56 -36.59 0.59 -33.26
C THR A 56 -35.86 -0.56 -33.97
N ASP A 57 -35.63 -1.69 -33.30
CA ASP A 57 -35.00 -2.92 -33.85
C ASP A 57 -33.48 -2.87 -34.09
N VAL A 58 -32.73 -2.20 -33.23
CA VAL A 58 -31.25 -2.24 -33.22
C VAL A 58 -30.74 -3.46 -32.44
N ASP A 59 -29.79 -4.22 -33.02
CA ASP A 59 -29.14 -5.37 -32.36
C ASP A 59 -28.05 -4.95 -31.35
N LEU A 60 -28.45 -4.23 -30.30
CA LEU A 60 -27.61 -3.97 -29.12
C LEU A 60 -27.37 -5.27 -28.36
N GLN A 61 -26.23 -5.49 -27.70
CA GLN A 61 -25.99 -6.73 -26.93
C GLN A 61 -26.27 -6.58 -25.43
N VAL A 62 -25.99 -5.40 -24.87
CA VAL A 62 -26.04 -5.12 -23.42
C VAL A 62 -27.19 -4.18 -23.09
N CYS A 63 -27.34 -3.07 -23.82
CA CYS A 63 -28.32 -2.02 -23.54
C CYS A 63 -29.71 -2.28 -24.14
N LYS A 64 -30.07 -3.55 -24.36
CA LYS A 64 -31.39 -3.95 -24.88
C LYS A 64 -32.50 -3.46 -23.94
N HIS A 65 -33.49 -2.78 -24.51
CA HIS A 65 -34.67 -2.34 -23.78
C HIS A 65 -35.90 -2.29 -24.69
N GLN A 66 -37.08 -2.15 -24.09
CA GLN A 66 -38.33 -1.97 -24.82
C GLN A 66 -38.47 -0.50 -25.24
N GLY A 67 -38.77 -0.27 -26.51
CA GLY A 67 -38.93 1.08 -27.06
C GLY A 67 -37.76 1.50 -27.96
N PRO A 68 -37.80 2.74 -28.45
CA PRO A 68 -36.80 3.24 -29.38
C PRO A 68 -35.50 3.62 -28.66
N THR A 69 -34.36 3.46 -29.33
CA THR A 69 -33.01 3.67 -28.79
C THR A 69 -32.23 4.72 -29.57
N CYS A 70 -31.41 5.50 -28.87
CA CYS A 70 -30.45 6.43 -29.45
C CYS A 70 -29.05 5.83 -29.63
N CYS A 71 -28.90 4.51 -29.46
CA CYS A 71 -27.63 3.81 -29.59
C CYS A 71 -27.62 2.86 -30.78
N THR A 72 -26.50 2.85 -31.49
CA THR A 72 -26.14 1.79 -32.45
C THR A 72 -25.19 0.78 -31.81
N ARG A 73 -24.98 -0.38 -32.46
CA ARG A 73 -23.99 -1.37 -32.02
C ARG A 73 -22.57 -0.77 -31.89
N LYS A 74 -22.18 0.09 -32.83
CA LYS A 74 -20.87 0.78 -32.79
C LYS A 74 -20.77 1.76 -31.61
N MET A 75 -21.86 2.44 -31.27
CA MET A 75 -21.89 3.28 -30.08
C MET A 75 -21.73 2.46 -28.80
N GLU A 76 -22.40 1.31 -28.72
CA GLU A 76 -22.28 0.40 -27.58
C GLU A 76 -20.84 -0.09 -27.40
N ASP A 77 -20.17 -0.48 -28.49
CA ASP A 77 -18.74 -0.84 -28.47
C ASP A 77 -17.85 0.36 -28.03
N SER A 78 -18.18 1.58 -28.47
CA SER A 78 -17.45 2.80 -28.07
C SER A 78 -17.65 3.12 -26.57
N TYR A 79 -18.88 2.98 -26.07
CA TYR A 79 -19.20 3.13 -24.65
C TYR A 79 -18.50 2.07 -23.80
N GLN A 80 -18.39 0.84 -24.30
CA GLN A 80 -17.65 -0.22 -23.62
C GLN A 80 -16.17 0.13 -23.51
N ALA A 81 -15.54 0.61 -24.58
CA ALA A 81 -14.15 1.05 -24.53
C ALA A 81 -13.97 2.24 -23.56
N ALA A 82 -14.90 3.20 -23.57
CA ALA A 82 -14.85 4.36 -22.69
C ALA A 82 -15.00 3.97 -21.21
N VAL A 83 -15.98 3.13 -20.84
CA VAL A 83 -16.19 2.76 -19.43
C VAL A 83 -14.99 2.01 -18.87
N LEU A 84 -14.37 1.13 -19.67
CA LEU A 84 -13.19 0.39 -19.23
C LEU A 84 -11.99 1.31 -19.04
N ARG A 85 -11.75 2.22 -19.98
CA ARG A 85 -10.68 3.23 -19.85
C ARG A 85 -10.88 4.06 -18.59
N ASP A 86 -12.08 4.59 -18.37
CA ASP A 86 -12.37 5.51 -17.27
C ASP A 86 -12.25 4.81 -15.90
N ILE A 87 -12.77 3.58 -15.77
CA ILE A 87 -12.66 2.78 -14.54
C ILE A 87 -11.22 2.38 -14.25
N LEU A 88 -10.47 1.91 -15.26
CA LEU A 88 -9.08 1.52 -15.07
C LEU A 88 -8.21 2.74 -14.71
N GLN A 89 -8.42 3.88 -15.35
CA GLN A 89 -7.71 5.13 -15.02
C GLN A 89 -8.02 5.61 -13.60
N HIS A 90 -9.29 5.54 -13.18
CA HIS A 90 -9.66 5.92 -11.82
C HIS A 90 -9.07 4.95 -10.79
N MET A 91 -9.11 3.64 -11.04
CA MET A 91 -8.44 2.65 -10.21
C MET A 91 -6.93 2.91 -10.09
N GLN A 92 -6.25 3.18 -11.22
CA GLN A 92 -4.83 3.52 -11.24
C GLN A 92 -4.50 4.73 -10.37
N SER A 93 -5.36 5.76 -10.36
CA SER A 93 -5.14 6.95 -9.53
C SER A 93 -5.12 6.66 -8.04
N HIS A 94 -5.89 5.66 -7.57
CA HIS A 94 -5.89 5.23 -6.16
C HIS A 94 -4.70 4.34 -5.80
N ILE A 95 -4.19 3.56 -6.75
CA ILE A 95 -3.05 2.64 -6.55
C ILE A 95 -1.70 3.38 -6.69
N TYR A 96 -1.66 4.46 -7.46
CA TYR A 96 -0.43 5.17 -7.81
C TYR A 96 0.35 5.66 -6.59
N GLU A 97 -0.32 6.29 -5.62
CA GLU A 97 0.34 6.89 -4.47
C GLU A 97 1.03 5.87 -3.54
N PRO A 98 0.38 4.78 -3.08
CA PRO A 98 1.07 3.77 -2.29
C PRO A 98 2.18 3.06 -3.07
N MET A 99 2.01 2.88 -4.38
CA MET A 99 3.05 2.29 -5.24
C MET A 99 4.27 3.22 -5.32
N PHE A 100 4.04 4.51 -5.53
CA PHE A 100 5.09 5.52 -5.55
C PHE A 100 5.81 5.59 -4.20
N LEU A 101 5.08 5.58 -3.07
CA LEU A 101 5.67 5.57 -1.73
C LEU A 101 6.61 4.36 -1.54
N LEU A 102 6.18 3.15 -1.91
CA LEU A 102 7.01 1.95 -1.80
C LEU A 102 8.28 2.03 -2.65
N ILE A 103 8.14 2.37 -3.94
CA ILE A 103 9.28 2.44 -4.87
C ILE A 103 10.26 3.53 -4.43
N ARG A 104 9.76 4.72 -4.08
CA ARG A 104 10.58 5.85 -3.66
C ARG A 104 11.34 5.55 -2.38
N HIS A 105 10.65 5.07 -1.35
CA HIS A 105 11.30 4.73 -0.09
C HIS A 105 12.26 3.54 -0.23
N GLY A 106 11.96 2.58 -1.10
CA GLY A 106 12.90 1.51 -1.43
C GLY A 106 14.22 2.03 -2.00
N ALA A 107 14.14 2.98 -2.94
CA ALA A 107 15.32 3.63 -3.50
C ALA A 107 16.07 4.46 -2.44
N ASP A 108 15.36 5.29 -1.67
CA ASP A 108 16.00 6.11 -0.64
C ASP A 108 16.67 5.24 0.45
N LEU A 109 16.07 4.12 0.84
CA LEU A 109 16.65 3.17 1.79
C LEU A 109 17.93 2.53 1.23
N GLN A 110 17.94 2.18 -0.05
CA GLN A 110 19.12 1.64 -0.74
C GLN A 110 20.25 2.67 -0.78
N ASP A 111 19.96 3.92 -1.20
CA ASP A 111 20.96 5.00 -1.29
C ASP A 111 21.58 5.33 0.07
N ASN A 112 20.76 5.40 1.12
CA ASN A 112 21.22 5.62 2.49
C ASN A 112 22.09 4.45 2.99
N PHE A 113 21.69 3.21 2.68
CA PHE A 113 22.46 2.02 3.06
C PHE A 113 23.83 1.98 2.37
N GLU A 114 23.89 2.27 1.06
CA GLU A 114 25.16 2.34 0.32
C GLU A 114 26.08 3.43 0.88
N SER A 115 25.53 4.60 1.19
CA SER A 115 26.28 5.70 1.81
C SER A 115 26.82 5.32 3.19
N LEU A 116 26.01 4.66 4.01
CA LEU A 116 26.39 4.16 5.33
C LEU A 116 27.48 3.08 5.24
N ILE A 117 27.40 2.17 4.27
CA ILE A 117 28.44 1.17 4.03
C ILE A 117 29.76 1.84 3.64
N SER A 118 29.73 2.78 2.69
CA SER A 118 30.91 3.53 2.25
C SER A 118 31.57 4.26 3.43
N PHE A 119 30.79 4.99 4.22
CA PHE A 119 31.27 5.66 5.41
C PHE A 119 31.84 4.68 6.45
N SER A 120 31.18 3.54 6.68
CA SER A 120 31.62 2.54 7.66
C SER A 120 32.93 1.87 7.26
N ILE A 121 33.18 1.68 5.96
CA ILE A 121 34.46 1.19 5.42
C ILE A 121 35.58 2.17 5.76
N ASP A 122 35.41 3.45 5.45
CA ASP A 122 36.42 4.49 5.70
C ASP A 122 36.64 4.69 7.20
N PHE A 123 35.56 4.76 7.97
CA PHE A 123 35.57 4.93 9.42
C PHE A 123 36.28 3.77 10.12
N THR A 124 35.99 2.52 9.73
CA THR A 124 36.65 1.33 10.28
C THR A 124 38.09 1.21 9.79
N GLY A 125 38.34 1.50 8.51
CA GLY A 125 39.66 1.49 7.91
C GLY A 125 40.64 2.44 8.61
N SER A 126 40.15 3.60 9.07
CA SER A 126 40.93 4.59 9.83
C SER A 126 41.53 4.06 11.16
N LEU A 127 41.12 2.88 11.64
CA LEU A 127 41.79 2.21 12.76
C LEU A 127 43.21 1.76 12.43
N PHE A 128 43.49 1.51 11.15
CA PHE A 128 44.74 0.96 10.68
C PHE A 128 45.58 2.12 10.13
N ASP A 129 46.78 2.31 10.67
CA ASP A 129 47.69 3.35 10.18
C ASP A 129 48.31 2.96 8.83
N ARG A 130 49.15 3.83 8.26
CA ARG A 130 49.85 3.56 6.99
C ARG A 130 50.69 2.28 7.01
N SER A 131 51.16 1.82 8.18
CA SER A 131 51.96 0.60 8.29
C SER A 131 51.14 -0.68 8.14
N MET A 132 49.80 -0.55 8.18
CA MET A 132 48.83 -1.63 7.99
C MET A 132 47.87 -1.36 6.84
N ALA A 133 48.34 -0.67 5.80
CA ALA A 133 47.55 -0.42 4.58
C ALA A 133 47.00 -1.73 3.95
N ASP A 134 47.71 -2.85 4.12
CA ASP A 134 47.31 -4.18 3.64
C ASP A 134 46.04 -4.74 4.32
N VAL A 135 45.58 -4.14 5.43
CA VAL A 135 44.33 -4.52 6.11
C VAL A 135 43.12 -3.83 5.50
N GLN A 136 43.29 -2.71 4.80
CA GLN A 136 42.18 -1.95 4.20
C GLN A 136 41.31 -2.83 3.27
N PRO A 137 41.87 -3.68 2.38
CA PRO A 137 41.08 -4.60 1.56
C PRO A 137 40.24 -5.60 2.38
N LEU A 138 40.71 -6.02 3.56
CA LEU A 138 39.96 -6.93 4.44
C LEU A 138 38.73 -6.23 5.02
N VAL A 139 38.86 -4.96 5.40
CA VAL A 139 37.73 -4.14 5.88
C VAL A 139 36.71 -3.96 4.75
N SER A 140 37.15 -3.57 3.56
CA SER A 140 36.26 -3.43 2.39
C SER A 140 35.54 -4.74 2.07
N GLN A 141 36.23 -5.88 2.13
CA GLN A 141 35.65 -7.20 1.89
C GLN A 141 34.61 -7.58 2.96
N LEU A 142 34.86 -7.28 4.23
CA LEU A 142 33.88 -7.50 5.31
C LEU A 142 32.59 -6.76 5.01
N PHE A 143 32.64 -5.45 4.80
CA PHE A 143 31.45 -4.64 4.54
C PHE A 143 30.76 -5.00 3.21
N ALA A 144 31.52 -5.38 2.17
CA ALA A 144 30.93 -5.91 0.93
C ALA A 144 30.12 -7.19 1.18
N ASN A 145 30.62 -8.10 2.01
CA ASN A 145 29.90 -9.32 2.39
C ASN A 145 28.65 -9.03 3.25
N LEU A 146 28.72 -8.06 4.17
CA LEU A 146 27.56 -7.62 4.96
C LEU A 146 26.49 -6.96 4.07
N SER A 147 26.90 -6.12 3.12
CA SER A 147 26.02 -5.54 2.11
C SER A 147 25.35 -6.62 1.26
N LEU A 148 26.14 -7.59 0.77
CA LEU A 148 25.63 -8.72 -0.01
C LEU A 148 24.61 -9.55 0.78
N TYR A 149 24.79 -9.75 2.09
CA TYR A 149 23.79 -10.41 2.94
C TYR A 149 22.45 -9.65 2.97
N VAL A 150 22.48 -8.33 3.21
CA VAL A 150 21.27 -7.48 3.21
C VAL A 150 20.60 -7.48 1.83
N LEU A 151 21.39 -7.49 0.76
CA LEU A 151 20.88 -7.52 -0.61
C LEU A 151 20.25 -8.85 -1.02
N GLY A 152 20.45 -9.92 -0.25
CA GLY A 152 19.86 -11.24 -0.48
C GLY A 152 20.84 -12.33 -0.95
N GLY A 153 22.14 -12.05 -0.97
CA GLY A 153 23.16 -12.99 -1.42
C GLY A 153 23.42 -14.14 -0.44
N ASN A 154 24.08 -15.19 -0.94
CA ASN A 154 24.34 -16.43 -0.20
C ASN A 154 25.62 -16.34 0.66
N VAL A 155 25.65 -15.38 1.58
CA VAL A 155 26.69 -15.22 2.59
C VAL A 155 26.01 -15.09 3.94
N THR A 156 26.63 -15.54 5.03
CA THR A 156 26.11 -15.34 6.39
C THR A 156 26.96 -14.31 7.14
N VAL A 157 26.34 -13.57 8.05
CA VAL A 157 27.05 -12.61 8.93
C VAL A 157 28.19 -13.31 9.67
N ASP A 158 27.94 -14.52 10.20
CA ASP A 158 28.97 -15.34 10.84
C ASP A 158 30.14 -15.62 9.90
N SER A 159 29.87 -16.20 8.72
CA SER A 159 30.95 -16.55 7.77
C SER A 159 31.79 -15.34 7.34
N ALA A 160 31.17 -14.17 7.17
CA ALA A 160 31.86 -12.93 6.79
C ALA A 160 32.78 -12.44 7.92
N VAL A 161 32.28 -12.41 9.15
CA VAL A 161 33.04 -11.99 10.33
C VAL A 161 34.18 -12.98 10.62
N GLN A 162 33.90 -14.29 10.55
CA GLN A 162 34.92 -15.32 10.77
C GLN A 162 36.04 -15.22 9.74
N HIS A 163 35.71 -15.08 8.44
CA HIS A 163 36.69 -14.92 7.37
C HIS A 163 37.55 -13.66 7.55
N PHE A 164 36.94 -12.55 8.00
CA PHE A 164 37.67 -11.33 8.32
C PHE A 164 38.70 -11.57 9.43
N TYR A 165 38.32 -12.19 10.56
CA TYR A 165 39.24 -12.46 11.66
C TYR A 165 40.29 -13.53 11.33
N ASP A 166 39.95 -14.54 10.51
CA ASP A 166 40.93 -15.48 9.94
C ASP A 166 42.02 -14.72 9.18
N SER A 167 41.61 -13.79 8.33
CA SER A 167 42.52 -13.00 7.50
C SER A 167 43.28 -11.93 8.27
N LEU A 168 42.70 -11.38 9.35
CA LEU A 168 43.30 -10.34 10.19
C LEU A 168 44.41 -10.90 11.10
N PHE A 169 44.29 -12.14 11.57
CA PHE A 169 45.19 -12.70 12.58
C PHE A 169 46.68 -12.67 12.18
N PRO A 170 47.10 -13.11 10.97
CA PRO A 170 48.51 -13.02 10.55
C PRO A 170 49.07 -11.60 10.62
N PHE A 171 48.28 -10.60 10.21
CA PHE A 171 48.71 -9.19 10.23
C PHE A 171 48.89 -8.67 11.64
N VAL A 172 47.91 -8.90 12.53
CA VAL A 172 47.98 -8.48 13.93
C VAL A 172 49.19 -9.15 14.61
N TYR A 173 49.39 -10.44 14.38
CA TYR A 173 50.52 -11.16 14.94
C TYR A 173 51.87 -10.55 14.51
N LEU A 174 52.10 -10.43 13.20
CA LEU A 174 53.39 -9.97 12.68
C LEU A 174 53.65 -8.50 12.97
N ARG A 175 52.65 -7.62 12.78
CA ARG A 175 52.84 -6.17 12.87
C ARG A 175 52.74 -5.63 14.29
N MET A 176 51.92 -6.25 15.15
CA MET A 176 51.68 -5.72 16.49
C MET A 176 52.29 -6.54 17.62
N LEU A 177 52.41 -7.86 17.46
CA LEU A 177 52.87 -8.72 18.55
C LEU A 177 54.37 -9.02 18.46
N THR A 178 54.89 -9.33 17.26
CA THR A 178 56.29 -9.78 17.10
C THR A 178 57.20 -8.83 16.33
N GLN A 179 56.67 -7.82 15.63
CA GLN A 179 57.42 -6.99 14.65
C GLN A 179 58.16 -7.87 13.61
N GLY A 180 57.46 -8.87 13.08
CA GLY A 180 57.98 -9.86 12.13
C GLY A 180 58.18 -9.33 10.71
N PRO A 181 58.65 -10.18 9.78
CA PRO A 181 58.95 -9.79 8.40
C PRO A 181 57.71 -9.24 7.69
N ALA A 182 57.92 -8.29 6.76
CA ALA A 182 56.84 -7.62 6.04
C ALA A 182 56.07 -8.57 5.10
N LEU A 183 56.77 -9.56 4.52
CA LEU A 183 56.19 -10.65 3.72
C LEU A 183 56.45 -12.00 4.42
N PRO A 184 55.44 -12.58 5.08
CA PRO A 184 55.53 -13.94 5.59
C PRO A 184 55.35 -14.99 4.49
N ASP A 185 55.90 -16.18 4.72
CA ASP A 185 55.64 -17.36 3.90
C ASP A 185 54.13 -17.69 3.76
N VAL A 186 53.74 -18.18 2.59
CA VAL A 186 52.35 -18.49 2.24
C VAL A 186 51.84 -19.66 3.08
N GLU A 187 52.65 -20.70 3.25
CA GLU A 187 52.31 -21.87 4.06
C GLU A 187 52.12 -21.48 5.53
N TRP A 188 53.00 -20.63 6.06
CA TRP A 188 52.87 -20.10 7.43
C TRP A 188 51.60 -19.25 7.59
N THR A 189 51.29 -18.38 6.63
CA THR A 189 50.07 -17.55 6.66
C THR A 189 48.81 -18.40 6.62
N GLN A 190 48.80 -19.49 5.85
CA GLN A 190 47.69 -20.43 5.80
C GLN A 190 47.55 -21.24 7.10
N CYS A 191 48.66 -21.62 7.73
CA CYS A 191 48.66 -22.22 9.07
C CYS A 191 48.05 -21.26 10.11
N MET A 192 48.46 -19.99 10.11
CA MET A 192 47.92 -18.97 11.01
C MET A 192 46.40 -18.84 10.90
N ARG A 193 45.88 -18.78 9.66
CA ARG A 193 44.42 -18.76 9.42
C ARG A 193 43.73 -19.97 10.01
N SER A 194 44.30 -21.17 9.86
CA SER A 194 43.66 -22.42 10.31
C SER A 194 43.66 -22.57 11.83
N ILE A 195 44.69 -22.09 12.53
CA ILE A 195 44.80 -22.21 13.99
C ILE A 195 44.07 -21.09 14.76
N ARG A 196 43.60 -20.03 14.08
CA ARG A 196 42.99 -18.85 14.71
C ARG A 196 41.85 -19.21 15.67
N ARG A 197 40.99 -20.17 15.32
CA ARG A 197 39.90 -20.66 16.20
C ARG A 197 40.40 -21.38 17.44
N THR A 198 41.53 -22.07 17.35
CA THR A 198 42.11 -22.82 18.46
C THR A 198 42.90 -21.92 19.41
N VAL A 199 43.58 -20.91 18.86
CA VAL A 199 44.37 -19.94 19.64
C VAL A 199 43.48 -18.85 20.28
N GLU A 200 42.32 -18.58 19.69
CA GLU A 200 41.38 -17.52 20.13
C GLU A 200 42.06 -16.16 20.41
N PRO A 201 42.90 -15.64 19.48
CA PRO A 201 43.72 -14.44 19.74
C PRO A 201 42.86 -13.20 20.03
N PHE A 202 41.64 -13.18 19.50
CA PHE A 202 40.67 -12.10 19.62
C PHE A 202 39.61 -12.35 20.70
N GLY A 203 39.73 -13.40 21.51
CA GLY A 203 38.77 -13.69 22.59
C GLY A 203 37.32 -13.78 22.10
N LEU A 204 36.39 -13.18 22.85
CA LEU A 204 34.94 -13.23 22.60
C LEU A 204 34.47 -12.27 21.48
N TYR A 205 35.28 -11.28 21.10
CA TYR A 205 34.88 -10.18 20.23
C TYR A 205 34.39 -10.58 18.83
N PRO A 206 34.94 -11.62 18.16
CA PRO A 206 34.34 -12.13 16.93
C PRO A 206 32.89 -12.58 17.09
N GLY A 207 32.58 -13.27 18.20
CA GLY A 207 31.23 -13.74 18.50
C GLY A 207 30.29 -12.59 18.88
N GLU A 208 30.76 -11.63 19.67
CA GLU A 208 29.98 -10.43 20.02
C GLU A 208 29.70 -9.55 18.81
N LEU A 209 30.64 -9.43 17.86
CA LEU A 209 30.41 -8.74 16.60
C LEU A 209 29.32 -9.43 15.76
N VAL A 210 29.34 -10.77 15.66
CA VAL A 210 28.27 -11.51 14.97
C VAL A 210 26.92 -11.25 15.62
N LYS A 211 26.82 -11.33 16.95
CA LYS A 211 25.57 -11.07 17.69
C LYS A 211 25.07 -9.65 17.48
N GLY A 212 25.95 -8.65 17.57
CA GLY A 212 25.61 -7.25 17.38
C GLY A 212 25.14 -6.91 15.97
N LEU A 213 25.66 -7.61 14.95
CA LEU A 213 25.28 -7.40 13.54
C LEU A 213 24.05 -8.20 13.11
N ALA A 214 23.84 -9.41 13.66
CA ALA A 214 22.86 -10.36 13.13
C ALA A 214 21.43 -9.80 13.10
N GLY A 215 20.97 -9.21 14.20
CA GLY A 215 19.62 -8.67 14.31
C GLY A 215 19.37 -7.49 13.36
N SER A 216 20.26 -6.49 13.38
CA SER A 216 20.12 -5.29 12.53
C SER A 216 20.21 -5.59 11.04
N LEU A 217 21.13 -6.48 10.63
CA LEU A 217 21.25 -6.87 9.22
C LEU A 217 20.08 -7.74 8.77
N LEU A 218 19.55 -8.61 9.64
CA LEU A 218 18.36 -9.39 9.35
C LEU A 218 17.14 -8.48 9.16
N ALA A 219 16.95 -7.49 10.04
CA ALA A 219 15.88 -6.50 9.92
C ALA A 219 16.01 -5.68 8.62
N GLY A 220 17.23 -5.25 8.27
CA GLY A 220 17.50 -4.57 7.00
C GLY A 220 17.18 -5.43 5.77
N ARG A 221 17.56 -6.71 5.80
CA ARG A 221 17.22 -7.68 4.74
C ARG A 221 15.70 -7.88 4.60
N ALA A 222 15.02 -8.04 5.73
CA ALA A 222 13.57 -8.20 5.78
C ALA A 222 12.85 -6.95 5.25
N MET A 223 13.30 -5.75 5.64
CA MET A 223 12.73 -4.48 5.17
C MET A 223 12.90 -4.30 3.66
N LYS A 224 14.11 -4.55 3.12
CA LYS A 224 14.34 -4.50 1.67
C LYS A 224 13.39 -5.41 0.91
N ARG A 225 13.23 -6.65 1.39
CA ARG A 225 12.27 -7.61 0.79
C ARG A 225 10.84 -7.12 0.94
N ALA A 226 10.45 -6.62 2.11
CA ALA A 226 9.11 -6.13 2.37
C ALA A 226 8.70 -5.07 1.34
N VAL A 227 9.57 -4.09 1.05
CA VAL A 227 9.29 -3.06 0.06
C VAL A 227 9.07 -3.65 -1.34
N ALA A 228 9.87 -4.63 -1.75
CA ALA A 228 9.72 -5.30 -3.04
C ALA A 228 8.41 -6.10 -3.14
N GLU A 229 8.06 -6.88 -2.11
CA GLU A 229 6.83 -7.68 -2.07
C GLU A 229 5.58 -6.78 -2.14
N GLY A 230 5.56 -5.66 -1.40
CA GLY A 230 4.46 -4.70 -1.47
C GLY A 230 4.30 -4.07 -2.85
N ALA A 231 5.42 -3.74 -3.51
CA ALA A 231 5.40 -3.20 -4.87
C ALA A 231 4.89 -4.23 -5.89
N GLU A 232 5.25 -5.52 -5.72
CA GLU A 232 4.75 -6.61 -6.58
C GLU A 232 3.22 -6.76 -6.48
N VAL A 233 2.66 -6.69 -5.27
CA VAL A 233 1.20 -6.77 -5.05
C VAL A 233 0.44 -5.61 -5.73
N LEU A 234 0.94 -4.38 -5.60
CA LEU A 234 0.32 -3.22 -6.26
C LEU A 234 0.46 -3.30 -7.79
N THR A 235 1.61 -3.75 -8.29
CA THR A 235 1.84 -3.99 -9.73
C THR A 235 0.92 -5.07 -10.28
N ALA A 236 0.67 -6.14 -9.51
CA ALA A 236 -0.27 -7.19 -9.89
C ALA A 236 -1.70 -6.66 -9.99
N THR A 237 -2.07 -5.75 -9.09
CA THR A 237 -3.39 -5.09 -9.07
C THR A 237 -3.59 -4.18 -10.30
N GLU A 238 -2.55 -3.46 -10.72
CA GLU A 238 -2.60 -2.61 -11.93
C GLU A 238 -2.84 -3.43 -13.22
N LYS A 239 -2.34 -4.67 -13.27
CA LYS A 239 -2.42 -5.55 -14.45
C LYS A 239 -3.70 -6.37 -14.53
N VAL A 240 -4.65 -6.15 -13.63
CA VAL A 240 -5.90 -6.92 -13.58
C VAL A 240 -6.74 -6.69 -14.83
N LEU A 241 -7.21 -7.80 -15.41
CA LEU A 241 -8.15 -7.79 -16.52
C LEU A 241 -9.57 -7.94 -15.99
N LEU A 242 -10.44 -6.99 -16.37
CA LEU A 242 -11.85 -7.07 -16.02
C LEU A 242 -12.53 -8.21 -16.80
N SER A 243 -13.38 -8.97 -16.12
CA SER A 243 -14.11 -10.07 -16.75
C SER A 243 -15.18 -9.56 -17.72
N ARG A 244 -15.55 -10.35 -18.74
CA ARG A 244 -16.64 -9.97 -19.66
C ARG A 244 -17.97 -9.69 -18.98
N ASP A 245 -18.26 -10.36 -17.86
CA ASP A 245 -19.48 -10.10 -17.09
C ASP A 245 -19.38 -8.74 -16.37
N CYS A 246 -18.21 -8.38 -15.84
CA CYS A 246 -17.94 -7.04 -15.29
C CYS A 246 -18.02 -5.95 -16.36
N GLU A 247 -17.37 -6.13 -17.52
CA GLU A 247 -17.43 -5.14 -18.62
C GLU A 247 -18.88 -4.82 -19.03
N ARG A 248 -19.72 -5.86 -19.14
CA ARG A 248 -21.15 -5.71 -19.45
C ARG A 248 -21.92 -5.00 -18.34
N ALA A 249 -21.64 -5.32 -17.07
CA ALA A 249 -22.30 -4.67 -15.93
C ALA A 249 -21.92 -3.19 -15.81
N LEU A 250 -20.64 -2.85 -16.00
CA LEU A 250 -20.16 -1.46 -16.01
C LEU A 250 -20.80 -0.65 -17.13
N LEU A 251 -20.85 -1.20 -18.35
CA LEU A 251 -21.53 -0.56 -19.47
C LEU A 251 -23.02 -0.31 -19.17
N ARG A 252 -23.68 -1.31 -18.57
CA ARG A 252 -25.08 -1.24 -18.17
C ARG A 252 -25.35 -0.17 -17.11
N MET A 253 -24.43 -0.04 -16.18
CA MET A 253 -24.49 0.93 -15.11
C MET A 253 -24.27 2.37 -15.61
N MET A 254 -23.27 2.58 -16.46
CA MET A 254 -22.79 3.91 -16.81
C MET A 254 -23.45 4.52 -18.05
N TYR A 255 -23.68 3.72 -19.10
CA TYR A 255 -24.00 4.27 -20.43
C TYR A 255 -25.30 3.74 -21.05
N CYS A 256 -25.88 2.62 -20.58
CA CYS A 256 -27.21 2.22 -21.05
C CYS A 256 -28.33 3.25 -20.81
N PRO A 257 -28.30 4.12 -19.77
CA PRO A 257 -29.25 5.24 -19.67
C PRO A 257 -29.18 6.18 -20.88
N HIS A 258 -27.99 6.42 -21.43
CA HIS A 258 -27.81 7.29 -22.60
C HIS A 258 -28.52 6.74 -23.83
N CYS A 259 -28.59 5.40 -23.98
CA CYS A 259 -29.33 4.78 -25.07
C CYS A 259 -30.84 5.04 -25.01
N ARG A 260 -31.36 5.43 -23.84
CA ARG A 260 -32.74 5.86 -23.61
C ARG A 260 -32.91 7.38 -23.56
N GLY A 261 -31.87 8.15 -23.91
CA GLY A 261 -31.87 9.61 -23.80
C GLY A 261 -31.62 10.15 -22.39
N LEU A 262 -31.37 9.27 -21.39
CA LEU A 262 -31.18 9.65 -19.99
C LEU A 262 -29.71 9.96 -19.71
N THR A 263 -29.19 11.05 -20.27
CA THR A 263 -27.74 11.38 -20.21
C THR A 263 -27.27 12.01 -18.89
N LEU A 264 -28.21 12.47 -18.05
CA LEU A 264 -27.95 13.13 -16.77
C LEU A 264 -28.27 12.26 -15.55
N ILE A 265 -28.87 11.09 -15.75
CA ILE A 265 -29.23 10.19 -14.65
C ILE A 265 -28.01 9.37 -14.25
N GLN A 266 -27.61 9.48 -12.99
CA GLN A 266 -26.53 8.70 -12.39
C GLN A 266 -27.05 7.36 -11.83
N PRO A 267 -26.20 6.32 -11.75
CA PRO A 267 -26.55 5.07 -11.09
C PRO A 267 -26.82 5.28 -9.60
N CYS A 268 -27.74 4.48 -9.05
CA CYS A 268 -27.96 4.43 -7.61
C CYS A 268 -26.69 3.94 -6.89
N GLU A 269 -26.43 4.44 -5.68
CA GLU A 269 -25.25 4.04 -4.90
C GLU A 269 -25.17 2.53 -4.65
N GLY A 270 -26.25 1.91 -4.16
CA GLY A 270 -26.29 0.46 -3.93
C GLY A 270 -26.11 -0.37 -5.21
N TYR A 271 -26.57 0.14 -6.36
CA TYR A 271 -26.34 -0.50 -7.65
C TYR A 271 -24.86 -0.40 -8.05
N CYS A 272 -24.28 0.79 -7.91
CA CYS A 272 -22.87 1.05 -8.18
C CYS A 272 -21.96 0.14 -7.35
N LEU A 273 -22.22 0.04 -6.05
CA LEU A 273 -21.46 -0.81 -5.14
C LEU A 273 -21.55 -2.29 -5.53
N ASN A 274 -22.74 -2.80 -5.86
CA ASN A 274 -22.87 -4.19 -6.31
C ASN A 274 -22.09 -4.46 -7.60
N VAL A 275 -22.12 -3.55 -8.57
CA VAL A 275 -21.34 -3.70 -9.81
C VAL A 275 -19.84 -3.69 -9.50
N LEU A 276 -19.33 -2.71 -8.76
CA LEU A 276 -17.90 -2.55 -8.52
C LEU A 276 -17.33 -3.60 -7.55
N ARG A 277 -18.05 -3.98 -6.49
CA ARG A 277 -17.64 -5.10 -5.60
C ARG A 277 -17.59 -6.42 -6.36
N GLY A 278 -18.47 -6.63 -7.33
CA GLY A 278 -18.43 -7.77 -8.24
C GLY A 278 -17.22 -7.74 -9.18
N CYS A 279 -16.95 -6.59 -9.78
CA CYS A 279 -15.80 -6.39 -10.67
C CYS A 279 -14.44 -6.54 -9.97
N LEU A 280 -14.32 -6.04 -8.73
CA LEU A 280 -13.07 -5.95 -7.98
C LEU A 280 -12.94 -7.04 -6.91
N ALA A 281 -13.82 -8.04 -6.92
CA ALA A 281 -13.87 -9.10 -5.93
C ALA A 281 -12.53 -9.81 -5.72
N HIS A 282 -11.77 -9.99 -6.81
CA HIS A 282 -10.46 -10.63 -6.79
C HIS A 282 -9.39 -9.77 -6.12
N ILE A 283 -9.47 -8.44 -6.28
CA ILE A 283 -8.57 -7.48 -5.66
C ILE A 283 -8.83 -7.41 -4.16
N SER A 284 -10.10 -7.47 -3.74
CA SER A 284 -10.46 -7.48 -2.32
C SER A 284 -9.91 -8.69 -1.55
N GLU A 285 -9.54 -9.78 -2.22
CA GLU A 285 -8.89 -10.94 -1.56
C GLU A 285 -7.47 -10.64 -1.04
N LEU A 286 -6.87 -9.53 -1.50
CA LEU A 286 -5.57 -9.04 -1.03
C LEU A 286 -5.66 -8.24 0.27
N ASP A 287 -6.86 -7.82 0.70
CA ASP A 287 -7.04 -6.90 1.84
C ASP A 287 -6.47 -7.47 3.15
N ASP A 288 -6.84 -8.70 3.53
CA ASP A 288 -6.36 -9.36 4.74
C ASP A 288 -4.81 -9.50 4.78
N PRO A 289 -4.16 -10.12 3.77
CA PRO A 289 -2.71 -10.23 3.78
C PRO A 289 -2.01 -8.87 3.63
N TRP A 290 -2.59 -7.90 2.93
CA TRP A 290 -2.06 -6.54 2.85
C TRP A 290 -2.05 -5.83 4.22
N ARG A 291 -3.14 -5.91 4.99
CA ARG A 291 -3.19 -5.34 6.36
C ARG A 291 -2.15 -5.94 7.27
N ARG A 292 -1.96 -7.27 7.19
CA ARG A 292 -0.92 -7.98 7.96
C ARG A 292 0.48 -7.57 7.52
N TYR A 293 0.71 -7.47 6.21
CA TYR A 293 1.95 -6.96 5.63
C TYR A 293 2.29 -5.55 6.12
N LEU A 294 1.35 -4.61 6.09
CA LEU A 294 1.56 -3.26 6.60
C LEU A 294 1.89 -3.27 8.10
N THR A 295 1.33 -4.20 8.86
CA THR A 295 1.68 -4.39 10.27
C THR A 295 3.12 -4.88 10.41
N VAL A 296 3.54 -5.85 9.60
CA VAL A 296 4.95 -6.31 9.55
C VAL A 296 5.90 -5.16 9.19
N LEU A 297 5.57 -4.36 8.17
CA LEU A 297 6.34 -3.16 7.81
C LEU A 297 6.50 -2.20 8.99
N LYS A 298 5.43 -1.90 9.72
CA LYS A 298 5.46 -1.02 10.88
C LYS A 298 6.40 -1.55 11.97
N VAL A 299 6.33 -2.85 12.26
CA VAL A 299 7.18 -3.48 13.27
C VAL A 299 8.64 -3.49 12.82
N LEU A 300 8.93 -3.81 11.55
CA LEU A 300 10.29 -3.77 11.00
C LEU A 300 10.87 -2.34 11.03
N SER A 301 10.08 -1.33 10.66
CA SER A 301 10.50 0.07 10.74
C SER A 301 10.82 0.49 12.17
N GLY A 302 9.98 0.08 13.14
CA GLY A 302 10.22 0.34 14.56
C GLY A 302 11.48 -0.35 15.09
N ALA A 303 11.69 -1.62 14.71
CA ALA A 303 12.89 -2.37 15.07
C ALA A 303 14.17 -1.72 14.53
N MET A 304 14.18 -1.35 13.25
CA MET A 304 15.32 -0.70 12.60
C MET A 304 15.59 0.73 13.07
N ALA A 305 14.60 1.40 13.66
CA ALA A 305 14.77 2.71 14.30
C ALA A 305 15.10 2.61 15.80
N GLY A 306 15.22 1.39 16.35
CA GLY A 306 15.45 1.13 17.77
C GLY A 306 16.48 0.02 17.98
N ASP A 307 16.08 -1.09 18.60
CA ASP A 307 17.01 -2.16 19.04
C ASP A 307 17.80 -2.83 17.91
N HIS A 308 17.32 -2.74 16.67
CA HIS A 308 17.95 -3.31 15.47
C HIS A 308 18.45 -2.21 14.53
N ASP A 309 18.94 -1.10 15.09
CA ASP A 309 19.51 0.01 14.34
C ASP A 309 20.72 -0.46 13.51
N LEU A 310 20.59 -0.34 12.19
CA LEU A 310 21.56 -0.79 11.22
C LEU A 310 22.81 0.09 11.18
N GLU A 311 22.64 1.38 11.41
CA GLU A 311 23.73 2.34 11.48
C GLU A 311 24.57 2.10 12.73
N LEU A 312 23.93 2.02 13.90
CA LEU A 312 24.64 1.75 15.15
C LEU A 312 25.42 0.43 15.07
N ALA A 313 24.84 -0.59 14.46
CA ALA A 313 25.49 -1.88 14.26
C ALA A 313 26.71 -1.79 13.33
N LEU A 314 26.59 -1.12 12.18
CA LEU A 314 27.69 -0.99 11.20
C LEU A 314 28.81 -0.07 11.69
N LEU A 315 28.48 1.03 12.37
CA LEU A 315 29.46 1.92 12.99
C LEU A 315 30.15 1.25 14.20
N GLY A 316 29.43 0.38 14.92
CA GLY A 316 29.93 -0.41 16.04
C GLY A 316 31.02 -1.43 15.67
N VAL A 317 31.12 -1.82 14.39
CA VAL A 317 32.15 -2.73 13.87
C VAL A 317 33.55 -2.23 14.24
N ARG A 318 33.79 -0.92 14.10
CA ARG A 318 35.06 -0.28 14.45
C ARG A 318 35.44 -0.56 15.91
N THR A 319 34.52 -0.34 16.83
CA THR A 319 34.75 -0.54 18.25
C THR A 319 35.06 -2.00 18.55
N GLN A 320 34.29 -2.94 18.00
CA GLN A 320 34.53 -4.37 18.20
C GLN A 320 35.90 -4.83 17.70
N ILE A 321 36.33 -4.35 16.53
CA ILE A 321 37.67 -4.65 15.99
C ILE A 321 38.76 -4.07 16.89
N ARG A 322 38.58 -2.84 17.40
CA ARG A 322 39.55 -2.21 18.30
C ARG A 322 39.74 -3.01 19.58
N GLU A 323 38.64 -3.43 20.21
CA GLU A 323 38.69 -4.21 21.45
C GLU A 323 39.27 -5.63 21.23
N ALA A 324 38.96 -6.25 20.08
CA ALA A 324 39.59 -7.51 19.67
C ALA A 324 41.12 -7.39 19.53
N ILE A 325 41.59 -6.32 18.89
CA ILE A 325 43.03 -6.06 18.74
C ILE A 325 43.66 -5.77 20.11
N LEU A 326 42.99 -5.01 20.98
CA LEU A 326 43.48 -4.75 22.33
C LEU A 326 43.61 -6.05 23.14
N HIS A 327 42.63 -6.94 23.04
CA HIS A 327 42.69 -8.27 23.67
C HIS A 327 43.90 -9.08 23.20
N ALA A 328 44.16 -9.12 21.89
CA ALA A 328 45.33 -9.80 21.34
C ALA A 328 46.65 -9.21 21.88
N LYS A 329 46.74 -7.88 22.00
CA LYS A 329 47.92 -7.21 22.57
C LYS A 329 48.15 -7.56 24.04
N LEU A 330 47.08 -7.59 24.84
CA LEU A 330 47.17 -7.91 26.27
C LEU A 330 47.60 -9.37 26.52
N HIS A 331 47.31 -10.27 25.58
CA HIS A 331 47.62 -11.71 25.69
C HIS A 331 48.76 -12.16 24.76
N ALA A 332 49.59 -11.22 24.32
CA ALA A 332 50.62 -11.46 23.29
C ALA A 332 51.52 -12.66 23.61
N SER A 333 52.00 -12.80 24.85
CA SER A 333 52.91 -13.89 25.24
C SER A 333 52.29 -15.28 25.08
N ASN A 334 51.02 -15.43 25.46
CA ASN A 334 50.30 -16.70 25.36
C ASN A 334 50.02 -17.04 23.89
N ILE A 335 49.62 -16.03 23.11
CA ILE A 335 49.37 -16.17 21.68
C ILE A 335 50.65 -16.56 20.94
N SER A 336 51.77 -15.89 21.21
CA SER A 336 53.08 -16.21 20.62
C SER A 336 53.53 -17.62 20.95
N ALA A 337 53.44 -18.05 22.21
CA ALA A 337 53.79 -19.43 22.58
C ALA A 337 52.93 -20.47 21.84
N ALA A 338 51.62 -20.22 21.69
CA ALA A 338 50.72 -21.12 20.97
C ALA A 338 51.03 -21.16 19.46
N VAL A 339 51.29 -20.00 18.84
CA VAL A 339 51.65 -19.90 17.42
C VAL A 339 52.98 -20.60 17.14
N GLU A 340 54.00 -20.39 17.98
CA GLU A 340 55.29 -21.06 17.84
C GLU A 340 55.17 -22.59 17.96
N MET A 341 54.32 -23.07 18.86
CA MET A 341 54.06 -24.50 19.01
C MET A 341 53.35 -25.11 17.79
N MET A 342 52.42 -24.40 17.17
CA MET A 342 51.55 -24.96 16.12
C MET A 342 52.02 -24.68 14.69
N CYS A 343 52.52 -23.47 14.41
CA CYS A 343 52.97 -23.04 13.08
C CYS A 343 54.48 -22.78 12.98
N GLY A 344 55.19 -22.72 14.12
CA GLY A 344 56.60 -22.35 14.16
C GLY A 344 56.82 -20.85 13.89
N GLN A 345 58.09 -20.47 13.79
CA GLN A 345 58.46 -19.07 13.56
C GLN A 345 58.26 -18.64 12.10
N PRO A 346 57.84 -17.38 11.87
CA PRO A 346 57.68 -16.84 10.52
C PRO A 346 59.03 -16.81 9.80
N LYS A 347 59.09 -17.46 8.63
CA LYS A 347 60.25 -17.42 7.74
C LYS A 347 60.04 -16.35 6.68
N GLU A 348 61.11 -15.64 6.35
CA GLU A 348 61.12 -14.65 5.27
C GLU A 348 61.22 -15.37 3.92
N THR A 349 60.39 -15.00 2.94
CA THR A 349 60.48 -15.55 1.59
C THR A 349 61.72 -15.00 0.90
N VAL A 350 62.77 -15.81 0.78
CA VAL A 350 63.96 -15.48 -0.02
C VAL A 350 63.62 -15.63 -1.50
N THR A 351 63.12 -14.56 -2.13
CA THR A 351 63.15 -14.46 -3.60
C THR A 351 64.59 -14.24 -4.03
N GLY A 352 65.09 -15.13 -4.89
CA GLY A 352 66.50 -15.23 -5.29
C GLY A 352 67.16 -13.94 -5.75
N GLU A 353 68.46 -13.91 -5.47
CA GLU A 353 69.43 -12.85 -5.72
C GLU A 353 69.38 -12.27 -7.15
N TYR A 354 69.36 -10.93 -7.24
CA TYR A 354 70.19 -10.21 -8.20
C TYR A 354 70.98 -9.16 -7.44
N SER A 355 72.26 -9.45 -7.24
CA SER A 355 73.24 -8.59 -6.57
C SER A 355 73.58 -7.36 -7.41
N SER A 356 73.62 -6.19 -6.79
CA SER A 356 74.53 -5.09 -7.16
C SER A 356 74.68 -4.07 -6.02
N PRO A 357 75.82 -3.36 -5.95
CA PRO A 357 76.62 -3.31 -4.73
C PRO A 357 76.41 -2.05 -3.86
N GLU A 358 76.90 -2.22 -2.64
CA GLU A 358 77.03 -1.33 -1.49
C GLU A 358 77.28 0.16 -1.76
N THR A 359 76.76 1.00 -0.85
CA THR A 359 77.38 2.28 -0.49
C THR A 359 77.21 2.52 1.02
N PRO A 360 78.20 3.05 1.75
CA PRO A 360 78.30 2.89 3.20
C PRO A 360 77.50 3.89 4.04
N ALA A 361 77.27 3.47 5.28
CA ALA A 361 76.44 4.03 6.34
C ALA A 361 76.63 5.51 6.72
N SER A 362 75.60 6.06 7.37
CA SER A 362 75.70 7.16 8.35
C SER A 362 74.72 6.94 9.52
N PRO A 363 75.02 7.41 10.74
CA PRO A 363 74.48 6.83 11.97
C PRO A 363 73.17 7.47 12.47
N SER A 364 72.47 6.66 13.27
CA SER A 364 71.27 6.89 14.07
C SER A 364 71.16 8.24 14.78
N LEU A 365 69.95 8.80 14.81
CA LEU A 365 69.50 9.71 15.87
C LEU A 365 68.16 9.21 16.44
N SER A 366 68.21 8.74 17.68
CA SER A 366 67.07 8.36 18.50
C SER A 366 66.25 9.59 18.90
N THR A 367 64.94 9.55 18.69
CA THR A 367 64.01 10.50 19.35
C THR A 367 62.75 9.75 19.80
N PRO A 368 62.26 9.92 21.04
CA PRO A 368 61.10 9.20 21.54
C PRO A 368 59.80 9.70 20.89
N LEU A 369 58.90 8.76 20.61
CA LEU A 369 57.53 9.00 20.15
C LEU A 369 56.75 9.84 21.19
N PRO A 370 56.08 10.94 20.83
CA PRO A 370 55.13 11.58 21.72
C PRO A 370 53.81 10.82 21.71
N SER A 371 53.31 10.50 22.90
CA SER A 371 51.97 10.00 23.17
C SER A 371 50.93 10.94 22.56
N ALA A 372 50.38 10.59 21.41
CA ALA A 372 49.25 11.31 20.82
C ALA A 372 47.95 10.81 21.46
N SER A 373 47.35 11.70 22.23
CA SER A 373 46.02 11.62 22.82
C SER A 373 44.93 11.26 21.80
N LEU A 374 44.17 10.21 22.12
CA LEU A 374 42.94 9.79 21.43
C LEU A 374 41.81 10.79 21.67
N THR A 375 41.71 11.84 20.87
CA THR A 375 40.46 12.60 20.70
C THR A 375 40.43 13.22 19.30
N ASN A 376 40.13 12.41 18.29
CA ASN A 376 39.59 12.94 17.03
C ASN A 376 38.10 12.63 17.03
N GLU A 377 37.33 13.57 17.57
CA GLU A 377 35.90 13.71 17.31
C GLU A 377 35.72 13.74 15.79
N THR A 378 35.18 12.66 15.25
CA THR A 378 34.81 12.58 13.83
C THR A 378 33.48 13.31 13.70
N GLU A 379 33.35 14.21 12.72
CA GLU A 379 32.08 14.88 12.39
C GLU A 379 30.92 13.87 12.48
N PRO A 380 29.81 14.20 13.19
CA PRO A 380 28.73 13.25 13.39
C PRO A 380 28.12 12.90 12.04
N PHE A 381 28.18 11.61 11.68
CA PHE A 381 27.38 11.08 10.59
C PHE A 381 25.91 11.29 10.97
N VAL A 382 25.24 12.26 10.34
CA VAL A 382 23.82 12.50 10.57
C VAL A 382 23.04 11.56 9.67
N SER A 383 22.69 10.41 10.21
CA SER A 383 21.81 9.48 9.52
C SER A 383 20.37 9.95 9.50
N GLN A 384 19.76 9.80 8.33
CA GLN A 384 18.35 10.08 8.10
C GLN A 384 17.52 8.78 8.08
N LEU A 385 18.14 7.61 8.28
CA LEU A 385 17.51 6.31 8.06
C LEU A 385 16.33 6.08 9.02
N SER A 386 16.51 6.34 10.31
CA SER A 386 15.46 6.17 11.32
C SER A 386 14.26 7.10 11.08
N THR A 387 14.52 8.35 10.70
CA THR A 387 13.47 9.33 10.36
C THR A 387 12.72 8.91 9.10
N LEU A 388 13.45 8.49 8.06
CA LEU A 388 12.88 8.00 6.80
C LEU A 388 11.99 6.77 7.02
N LEU A 389 12.43 5.81 7.84
CA LEU A 389 11.67 4.60 8.16
C LEU A 389 10.38 4.90 8.91
N ARG A 390 10.42 5.85 9.86
CA ARG A 390 9.24 6.29 10.61
C ARG A 390 8.24 7.02 9.73
N ASP A 391 8.73 7.92 8.87
CA ASP A 391 7.89 8.68 7.95
C ASP A 391 7.23 7.79 6.91
N PHE A 392 7.99 6.86 6.33
CA PHE A 392 7.47 5.83 5.43
C PHE A 392 6.36 5.02 6.12
N SER A 393 6.67 4.47 7.30
CA SER A 393 5.73 3.65 8.05
C SER A 393 4.45 4.41 8.38
N ARG A 394 4.51 5.73 8.66
CA ARG A 394 3.30 6.51 8.94
C ARG A 394 2.46 6.73 7.69
N ARG A 395 3.08 7.10 6.57
CA ARG A 395 2.40 7.39 5.31
C ARG A 395 1.73 6.15 4.72
N ILE A 396 2.44 5.03 4.66
CA ILE A 396 1.93 3.81 4.03
C ILE A 396 0.70 3.22 4.76
N GLN A 397 0.56 3.48 6.07
CA GLN A 397 -0.59 3.00 6.86
C GLN A 397 -1.92 3.63 6.45
N HIS A 398 -1.91 4.79 5.78
CA HIS A 398 -3.14 5.41 5.27
C HIS A 398 -3.81 4.53 4.19
N TYR A 399 -3.05 3.65 3.53
CA TYR A 399 -3.55 2.75 2.48
C TYR A 399 -3.91 1.36 2.99
N LYS A 400 -4.13 1.22 4.30
CA LYS A 400 -4.42 -0.07 4.93
C LYS A 400 -5.68 -0.76 4.42
N THR A 401 -6.68 0.03 4.05
CA THR A 401 -7.98 -0.48 3.60
C THR A 401 -8.18 -0.35 2.09
N ILE A 402 -7.13 -0.02 1.34
CA ILE A 402 -7.24 0.36 -0.08
C ILE A 402 -8.02 -0.65 -0.91
N PHE A 403 -7.80 -1.95 -0.72
CA PHE A 403 -8.45 -3.00 -1.51
C PHE A 403 -9.92 -3.26 -1.15
N THR A 404 -10.35 -2.85 0.05
CA THR A 404 -11.74 -2.93 0.48
C THR A 404 -12.54 -1.65 0.27
N THR A 405 -11.88 -0.48 0.21
CA THR A 405 -12.53 0.83 0.01
C THR A 405 -12.55 1.31 -1.45
N LEU A 406 -11.84 0.61 -2.33
CA LEU A 406 -11.76 0.96 -3.74
C LEU A 406 -13.13 0.99 -4.46
N PRO A 407 -14.07 0.05 -4.21
CA PRO A 407 -15.41 0.12 -4.79
C PRO A 407 -16.17 1.40 -4.41
N GLU A 408 -16.11 1.81 -3.15
CA GLU A 408 -16.73 3.02 -2.62
C GLU A 408 -16.10 4.27 -3.26
N ALA A 409 -14.76 4.31 -3.31
CA ALA A 409 -14.03 5.42 -3.92
C ALA A 409 -14.36 5.58 -5.41
N LEU A 410 -14.49 4.48 -6.15
CA LEU A 410 -14.90 4.47 -7.57
C LEU A 410 -16.37 4.86 -7.78
N CYS A 411 -17.26 4.60 -6.80
CA CYS A 411 -18.63 5.10 -6.83
C CYS A 411 -18.72 6.60 -6.52
N GLN A 412 -17.75 7.15 -5.81
CA GLN A 412 -17.75 8.56 -5.41
C GLN A 412 -17.67 9.46 -6.66
N GLY A 413 -18.69 10.32 -6.85
CA GLY A 413 -18.80 11.19 -8.02
C GLY A 413 -19.36 10.52 -9.29
N VAL A 414 -19.55 9.19 -9.27
CA VAL A 414 -20.22 8.42 -10.33
C VAL A 414 -21.67 8.15 -9.96
N ALA A 415 -21.90 7.70 -8.72
CA ALA A 415 -23.22 7.42 -8.20
C ALA A 415 -23.98 8.69 -7.82
N ALA A 416 -25.31 8.60 -7.89
CA ALA A 416 -26.20 9.66 -7.46
C ALA A 416 -26.11 9.81 -5.93
N VAL A 417 -25.77 11.02 -5.47
CA VAL A 417 -25.76 11.40 -4.05
C VAL A 417 -26.92 12.35 -3.81
N ASP A 418 -27.76 12.08 -2.81
CA ASP A 418 -28.93 12.90 -2.43
C ASP A 418 -29.91 13.20 -3.58
N ALA A 419 -29.93 12.36 -4.62
CA ALA A 419 -30.86 12.50 -5.74
C ALA A 419 -32.21 11.85 -5.41
N PHE A 420 -33.31 12.51 -5.79
CA PHE A 420 -34.67 11.96 -5.67
C PHE A 420 -34.92 10.74 -6.58
N SER A 421 -34.07 10.54 -7.59
CA SER A 421 -34.17 9.42 -8.53
C SER A 421 -32.82 9.04 -9.10
N CYS A 422 -32.59 7.76 -9.35
CA CYS A 422 -31.34 7.21 -9.86
C CYS A 422 -31.58 6.00 -10.78
N TRP A 423 -30.55 5.61 -11.54
CA TRP A 423 -30.61 4.45 -12.42
C TRP A 423 -30.26 3.15 -11.67
N ASN A 424 -31.11 2.12 -11.77
CA ASN A 424 -30.89 0.82 -11.11
C ASN A 424 -30.42 -0.28 -12.07
N GLY A 425 -30.03 0.05 -13.30
CA GLY A 425 -29.67 -0.92 -14.32
C GLY A 425 -30.82 -1.32 -15.25
N ALA A 426 -32.06 -0.95 -14.95
CA ALA A 426 -33.21 -1.25 -15.79
C ALA A 426 -34.14 -0.06 -16.01
N ASP A 427 -34.32 0.80 -15.01
CA ASP A 427 -35.14 2.00 -15.09
C ASP A 427 -34.66 3.10 -14.11
N VAL A 428 -35.27 4.28 -14.21
CA VAL A 428 -35.14 5.36 -13.23
C VAL A 428 -36.07 5.07 -12.05
N VAL A 429 -35.50 5.02 -10.84
CA VAL A 429 -36.21 4.67 -9.60
C VAL A 429 -35.87 5.63 -8.48
N ASP A 430 -36.72 5.71 -7.46
CA ASP A 430 -36.45 6.53 -6.27
C ASP A 430 -35.28 5.98 -5.44
N SER A 431 -35.11 4.65 -5.40
CA SER A 431 -34.00 3.99 -4.72
C SER A 431 -33.72 2.59 -5.25
N TYR A 432 -32.49 2.12 -5.04
CA TYR A 432 -32.10 0.74 -5.35
C TYR A 432 -32.61 -0.22 -4.26
N THR A 433 -33.37 -1.24 -4.66
CA THR A 433 -34.02 -2.19 -3.74
C THR A 433 -33.24 -3.50 -3.58
N GLY A 434 -32.21 -3.73 -4.37
CA GLY A 434 -31.37 -4.92 -4.30
C GLY A 434 -30.53 -4.94 -3.02
N HIS A 435 -30.29 -6.15 -2.49
CA HIS A 435 -29.36 -6.34 -1.38
C HIS A 435 -27.94 -5.98 -1.83
N VAL A 436 -27.25 -5.12 -1.09
CA VAL A 436 -25.86 -4.74 -1.37
C VAL A 436 -24.92 -5.77 -0.76
N VAL A 437 -24.18 -6.50 -1.59
CA VAL A 437 -23.25 -7.54 -1.12
C VAL A 437 -21.96 -6.94 -0.58
N GLY A 438 -21.28 -7.66 0.32
CA GLY A 438 -19.96 -7.27 0.84
C GLY A 438 -18.81 -7.45 -0.17
N ASN A 439 -17.59 -7.20 0.30
CA ASN A 439 -16.36 -7.37 -0.47
C ASN A 439 -15.90 -8.84 -0.55
N GLY A 440 -15.02 -9.15 -1.50
CA GLY A 440 -14.39 -10.47 -1.66
C GLY A 440 -15.23 -11.49 -2.41
N LEU A 441 -14.60 -12.58 -2.86
CA LEU A 441 -15.17 -13.60 -3.72
C LEU A 441 -16.35 -14.34 -3.09
N GLN A 442 -16.31 -14.58 -1.77
CA GLN A 442 -17.38 -15.28 -1.06
C GLN A 442 -18.69 -14.49 -1.07
N ALA A 443 -18.63 -13.18 -0.84
CA ALA A 443 -19.80 -12.31 -0.85
C ALA A 443 -20.44 -12.22 -2.25
N GLN A 444 -19.64 -12.33 -3.31
CA GLN A 444 -20.15 -12.22 -4.69
C GLN A 444 -21.05 -13.38 -5.14
N LYS A 445 -21.10 -14.49 -4.38
CA LYS A 445 -22.03 -15.59 -4.67
C LYS A 445 -23.50 -15.14 -4.68
N LEU A 446 -23.81 -14.09 -3.90
CA LEU A 446 -25.16 -13.52 -3.78
C LEU A 446 -25.31 -12.22 -4.57
N ASN A 447 -24.32 -11.83 -5.38
CA ASN A 447 -24.36 -10.56 -6.12
C ASN A 447 -25.38 -10.63 -7.26
N PRO A 448 -26.41 -9.75 -7.26
CA PRO A 448 -27.42 -9.75 -8.32
C PRO A 448 -26.92 -9.19 -9.66
N GLU A 449 -25.86 -8.37 -9.65
CA GLU A 449 -25.42 -7.58 -10.81
C GLU A 449 -24.25 -8.21 -11.58
N VAL A 450 -23.35 -8.90 -10.89
CA VAL A 450 -22.12 -9.46 -11.51
C VAL A 450 -21.90 -10.91 -11.06
N LYS A 451 -21.65 -11.79 -12.04
CA LYS A 451 -21.30 -13.19 -11.78
C LYS A 451 -19.79 -13.36 -11.73
N VAL A 452 -19.25 -13.75 -10.57
CA VAL A 452 -17.82 -14.03 -10.38
C VAL A 452 -17.61 -15.54 -10.27
N ARG A 453 -16.78 -16.13 -11.15
CA ARG A 453 -16.70 -17.60 -11.31
C ARG A 453 -15.44 -18.24 -10.71
N HIS A 454 -14.29 -17.60 -10.85
CA HIS A 454 -12.98 -18.14 -10.46
C HIS A 454 -12.13 -17.04 -9.83
N ALA A 455 -11.05 -17.38 -9.12
CA ALA A 455 -10.05 -16.41 -8.69
C ALA A 455 -9.15 -15.99 -9.87
N ASP A 456 -8.53 -14.81 -9.78
CA ASP A 456 -7.54 -14.39 -10.77
C ASP A 456 -6.20 -15.05 -10.40
N PRO A 457 -5.55 -15.78 -11.32
CA PRO A 457 -4.33 -16.54 -11.00
C PRO A 457 -3.15 -15.63 -10.61
N THR A 458 -3.05 -14.45 -11.23
CA THR A 458 -1.97 -13.48 -10.96
C THR A 458 -2.11 -12.88 -9.57
N LEU A 459 -3.33 -12.48 -9.21
CA LEU A 459 -3.62 -11.96 -7.86
C LEU A 459 -3.50 -13.06 -6.80
N ALA A 460 -3.90 -14.29 -7.12
CA ALA A 460 -3.74 -15.42 -6.21
C ALA A 460 -2.25 -15.75 -5.95
N GLU A 461 -1.39 -15.67 -6.98
CA GLU A 461 0.05 -15.83 -6.82
C GLU A 461 0.64 -14.70 -5.97
N ALA A 462 0.29 -13.44 -6.25
CA ALA A 462 0.75 -12.29 -5.47
C ALA A 462 0.31 -12.38 -4.01
N LYS A 463 -0.93 -12.82 -3.76
CA LYS A 463 -1.46 -13.11 -2.42
C LYS A 463 -0.60 -14.16 -1.70
N ALA A 464 -0.37 -15.31 -2.34
CA ALA A 464 0.38 -16.41 -1.74
C ALA A 464 1.84 -16.02 -1.45
N LYS A 465 2.49 -15.26 -2.34
CA LYS A 465 3.84 -14.72 -2.10
C LYS A 465 3.87 -13.80 -0.88
N LEU A 466 2.91 -12.87 -0.78
CA LEU A 466 2.83 -11.95 0.35
C LEU A 466 2.61 -12.69 1.67
N GLU A 467 1.71 -13.69 1.69
CA GLU A 467 1.46 -14.53 2.85
C GLU A 467 2.70 -15.33 3.27
N ASN A 468 3.40 -15.93 2.31
CA ASN A 468 4.66 -16.65 2.56
C ASN A 468 5.74 -15.73 3.13
N PHE A 469 5.89 -14.52 2.57
CA PHE A 469 6.82 -13.51 3.06
C PHE A 469 6.50 -13.13 4.52
N ILE A 470 5.23 -12.88 4.83
CA ILE A 470 4.80 -12.55 6.20
C ILE A 470 5.18 -13.68 7.17
N GLN A 471 4.88 -14.94 6.83
CA GLN A 471 5.23 -16.08 7.68
C GLN A 471 6.74 -16.21 7.85
N GLU A 472 7.50 -16.13 6.77
CA GLU A 472 8.96 -16.23 6.80
C GLU A 472 9.58 -15.18 7.73
N VAL A 473 9.14 -13.93 7.64
CA VAL A 473 9.66 -12.84 8.49
C VAL A 473 9.31 -13.04 9.96
N LEU A 474 8.09 -13.49 10.26
CA LEU A 474 7.64 -13.76 11.63
C LEU A 474 8.41 -14.93 12.28
N ASP A 475 8.73 -15.96 11.49
CA ASP A 475 9.48 -17.13 11.97
C ASP A 475 10.98 -16.83 12.15
N THR A 476 11.56 -16.05 11.24
CA THR A 476 13.00 -15.80 11.19
C THR A 476 13.45 -14.67 12.11
N THR A 477 12.55 -13.78 12.53
CA THR A 477 12.89 -12.60 13.35
C THR A 477 12.45 -12.80 14.80
N PRO A 478 13.36 -13.11 15.74
CA PRO A 478 13.01 -13.38 17.13
C PRO A 478 12.32 -12.19 17.79
N GLY A 479 11.26 -12.45 18.55
CA GLY A 479 10.49 -11.41 19.26
C GLY A 479 9.51 -10.61 18.38
N LEU A 480 9.65 -10.68 17.04
CA LEU A 480 8.78 -9.97 16.11
C LEU A 480 7.33 -10.45 16.17
N TYR A 481 7.10 -11.75 16.31
CA TYR A 481 5.76 -12.34 16.43
C TYR A 481 4.96 -11.77 17.62
N SER A 482 5.61 -11.60 18.78
CA SER A 482 4.98 -11.01 19.96
C SER A 482 4.52 -9.57 19.67
N VAL A 483 5.44 -8.72 19.19
CA VAL A 483 5.14 -7.32 18.89
C VAL A 483 4.09 -7.19 17.78
N TRP A 484 4.16 -8.03 16.77
CA TRP A 484 3.17 -8.11 15.69
C TRP A 484 1.80 -8.52 16.21
N SER A 485 1.71 -9.56 17.06
CA SER A 485 0.45 -10.02 17.64
C SER A 485 -0.24 -8.92 18.46
N TRP A 486 0.52 -8.16 19.27
CA TRP A 486 0.00 -7.00 19.99
C TRP A 486 -0.48 -5.89 19.03
N ALA A 487 0.27 -5.63 17.96
CA ALA A 487 -0.10 -4.62 16.97
C ALA A 487 -1.33 -5.02 16.15
N GLU A 488 -1.50 -6.32 15.83
CA GLU A 488 -2.67 -6.85 15.14
C GLU A 488 -3.92 -6.76 16.03
N LEU A 489 -3.81 -7.13 17.32
CA LEU A 489 -4.89 -6.99 18.30
C LEU A 489 -5.30 -5.53 18.53
N SER A 490 -4.33 -4.62 18.62
CA SER A 490 -4.59 -3.18 18.73
C SER A 490 -5.20 -2.58 17.45
N SER A 491 -5.03 -3.24 16.32
CA SER A 491 -5.62 -2.85 15.05
C SER A 491 -7.00 -3.48 14.79
N GLY A 492 -7.42 -4.45 15.60
CA GLY A 492 -8.66 -5.20 15.43
C GLY A 492 -9.89 -4.61 16.17
N GLY A 493 -9.79 -3.38 16.67
CA GLY A 493 -10.88 -2.72 17.39
C GLY A 493 -11.95 -2.18 16.45
N THR A 494 -13.18 -2.69 16.58
CA THR A 494 -14.42 -2.12 16.05
C THR A 494 -14.50 -0.60 16.22
N GLU A 495 -15.02 0.06 15.19
CA GLU A 495 -15.36 1.49 15.12
C GLU A 495 -15.82 2.07 16.46
N GLY A 496 -15.09 3.09 16.93
CA GLY A 496 -15.48 3.94 18.04
C GLY A 496 -14.49 3.97 19.21
N SER A 497 -13.38 4.69 19.08
CA SER A 497 -12.82 5.44 20.22
C SER A 497 -11.83 6.50 19.74
N ALA A 498 -11.98 7.70 20.31
CA ALA A 498 -11.35 8.95 19.95
C ALA A 498 -9.81 8.91 19.84
N GLU A 499 -9.29 9.45 18.74
CA GLU A 499 -7.94 10.01 18.67
C GLU A 499 -7.83 11.15 19.70
N CYS A 500 -6.91 11.00 20.65
CA CYS A 500 -6.46 12.11 21.48
C CYS A 500 -5.30 12.80 20.76
N ASP A 501 -5.61 13.90 20.08
CA ASP A 501 -4.62 14.85 19.56
C ASP A 501 -3.93 15.56 20.73
N ASP A 502 -2.62 15.76 20.60
CA ASP A 502 -1.67 16.20 21.62
C ASP A 502 -1.71 17.70 21.94
N GLU A 503 -2.82 18.39 21.67
CA GLU A 503 -2.95 19.85 21.86
C GLU A 503 -4.08 20.29 22.81
N ASP A 504 -4.77 19.37 23.49
CA ASP A 504 -5.66 19.75 24.61
C ASP A 504 -5.53 18.78 25.80
N GLY A 505 -5.26 19.35 26.99
CA GLY A 505 -4.98 18.62 28.21
C GLY A 505 -6.08 17.62 28.61
N CYS A 506 -5.78 16.33 28.46
CA CYS A 506 -6.62 15.25 28.97
C CYS A 506 -6.60 15.26 30.51
N GLN A 507 -7.68 15.76 31.10
CA GLN A 507 -7.83 15.86 32.55
C GLN A 507 -8.16 14.48 33.15
N GLY A 508 -7.13 13.80 33.63
CA GLY A 508 -7.26 12.55 34.38
C GLY A 508 -8.01 12.76 35.70
N SER A 509 -9.15 12.11 35.87
CA SER A 509 -9.79 11.96 37.19
C SER A 509 -9.20 10.75 37.90
N GLY A 510 -8.36 11.00 38.89
CA GLY A 510 -7.85 9.97 39.81
C GLY A 510 -8.86 9.65 40.92
N VAL A 511 -9.01 8.35 41.22
CA VAL A 511 -9.45 7.78 42.51
C VAL A 511 -8.82 6.38 42.52
N GLY A 512 -8.00 5.90 43.45
CA GLY A 512 -7.70 6.24 44.83
C GLY A 512 -7.46 4.89 45.52
N ALA A 513 -6.20 4.49 45.72
CA ALA A 513 -5.85 3.29 46.47
C ALA A 513 -5.87 3.58 47.98
N PRO A 514 -6.23 2.60 48.83
CA PRO A 514 -5.74 2.59 50.21
C PRO A 514 -4.87 1.35 50.49
N LYS A 515 -3.80 1.56 51.26
CA LYS A 515 -2.93 0.53 51.83
C LYS A 515 -3.53 -0.03 53.14
N ASN A 516 -3.28 -1.32 53.35
CA ASN A 516 -3.39 -2.23 54.52
C ASN A 516 -3.40 -1.65 55.95
N PRO A 517 -3.92 -2.44 56.92
CA PRO A 517 -3.02 -3.27 57.75
C PRO A 517 -3.47 -4.73 57.99
N GLU A 518 -2.44 -5.58 58.07
CA GLU A 518 -2.19 -6.89 58.73
C GLU A 518 -3.30 -7.85 59.26
N ASN A 519 -3.00 -9.15 59.02
CA ASN A 519 -3.26 -10.39 59.79
C ASN A 519 -4.69 -10.80 60.15
N GLU A 520 -5.13 -11.98 59.69
CA GLU A 520 -5.18 -13.25 60.47
C GLU A 520 -5.81 -14.40 59.65
N LYS A 521 -5.37 -15.64 59.93
CA LYS A 521 -5.82 -16.92 59.34
C LYS A 521 -7.32 -17.18 59.57
N THR A 522 -8.01 -17.83 58.63
CA THR A 522 -8.58 -19.20 58.73
C THR A 522 -9.63 -19.48 57.63
N ASP A 523 -9.39 -20.57 56.90
CA ASP A 523 -10.26 -21.74 56.72
C ASP A 523 -11.72 -21.66 56.18
N THR A 524 -11.98 -22.59 55.25
CA THR A 524 -13.22 -23.38 55.07
C THR A 524 -14.42 -22.83 54.24
N SER A 525 -14.59 -23.48 53.07
CA SER A 525 -15.83 -24.08 52.49
C SER A 525 -16.99 -23.27 51.89
N GLN A 526 -17.32 -23.73 50.67
CA GLN A 526 -18.63 -24.15 50.15
C GLN A 526 -19.70 -23.15 49.67
N ASP A 527 -20.10 -23.44 48.43
CA ASP A 527 -21.44 -23.49 47.85
C ASP A 527 -22.25 -22.20 47.63
N GLY A 528 -22.75 -22.08 46.38
CA GLY A 528 -23.79 -21.12 46.07
C GLY A 528 -23.98 -20.82 44.59
N VAL A 529 -24.45 -21.81 43.82
CA VAL A 529 -25.08 -21.61 42.51
C VAL A 529 -26.31 -20.70 42.66
N HIS A 530 -26.45 -19.67 41.84
CA HIS A 530 -27.78 -19.29 41.33
C HIS A 530 -27.76 -18.46 40.04
N ASP A 531 -28.53 -18.99 39.09
CA ASP A 531 -28.97 -18.48 37.79
C ASP A 531 -29.52 -17.04 37.77
N GLY A 532 -29.05 -16.27 36.79
CA GLY A 532 -29.81 -15.99 35.58
C GLY A 532 -31.24 -15.40 35.70
N LYS A 533 -31.34 -14.08 35.53
CA LYS A 533 -32.31 -13.42 34.61
C LYS A 533 -32.07 -11.90 34.55
N LYS A 534 -31.43 -11.44 33.46
CA LYS A 534 -31.42 -10.02 33.07
C LYS A 534 -32.67 -9.73 32.24
N VAL A 535 -33.49 -8.80 32.74
CA VAL A 535 -34.57 -8.12 32.02
C VAL A 535 -33.94 -7.00 31.17
N PRO A 536 -34.34 -6.76 29.90
CA PRO A 536 -33.84 -5.62 29.14
C PRO A 536 -34.57 -4.32 29.56
N PRO A 537 -33.89 -3.18 29.62
CA PRO A 537 -34.52 -1.90 29.96
C PRO A 537 -35.32 -1.35 28.78
N LYS A 538 -36.49 -0.80 29.10
CA LYS A 538 -37.37 -0.04 28.21
C LYS A 538 -36.69 1.29 27.83
N THR A 539 -36.58 1.57 26.54
CA THR A 539 -36.25 2.90 26.01
C THR A 539 -37.46 3.86 26.14
N PRO A 540 -37.24 5.14 26.47
CA PRO A 540 -38.30 6.16 26.50
C PRO A 540 -38.61 6.69 25.08
N PRO A 541 -39.81 7.25 24.84
CA PRO A 541 -40.22 7.67 23.51
C PRO A 541 -39.58 9.00 23.12
N THR A 542 -38.95 9.04 21.95
CA THR A 542 -38.46 10.27 21.32
C THR A 542 -39.62 11.04 20.68
N VAL A 543 -39.74 12.31 21.07
CA VAL A 543 -40.69 13.29 20.55
C VAL A 543 -40.30 13.68 19.13
N HIS A 544 -41.17 13.43 18.14
CA HIS A 544 -41.03 14.00 16.80
C HIS A 544 -41.62 15.42 16.74
N PRO A 545 -40.90 16.41 16.17
CA PRO A 545 -41.50 17.70 15.85
C PRO A 545 -42.43 17.56 14.64
N ARG A 546 -43.66 18.04 14.84
CA ARG A 546 -44.73 18.20 13.87
C ARG A 546 -44.24 19.04 12.68
N LYS A 547 -44.22 18.47 11.48
CA LYS A 547 -44.07 19.23 10.23
C LYS A 547 -45.38 19.08 9.46
N ASP A 548 -46.01 20.23 9.22
CA ASP A 548 -47.26 20.33 8.49
C ASP A 548 -47.15 19.73 7.08
N ARG A 549 -48.22 19.05 6.71
CA ARG A 549 -48.43 18.33 5.46
C ARG A 549 -48.87 19.33 4.37
N PRO A 550 -48.15 19.49 3.25
CA PRO A 550 -48.78 19.98 2.03
C PRO A 550 -49.54 18.82 1.38
N ARG A 551 -50.73 19.16 0.91
CA ARG A 551 -51.73 18.32 0.27
C ARG A 551 -51.20 17.80 -1.07
N ASP A 552 -51.53 16.54 -1.37
CA ASP A 552 -51.40 15.92 -2.69
C ASP A 552 -51.92 16.84 -3.81
N THR A 553 -51.09 17.07 -4.82
CA THR A 553 -51.54 17.46 -6.16
C THR A 553 -50.90 16.51 -7.15
N GLY A 554 -51.69 15.52 -7.57
CA GLY A 554 -51.41 14.70 -8.73
C GLY A 554 -51.37 15.53 -10.01
N CYS A 555 -50.62 15.04 -10.98
CA CYS A 555 -50.52 15.58 -12.32
C CYS A 555 -51.90 15.80 -12.96
N THR A 556 -52.21 17.04 -13.32
CA THR A 556 -53.16 17.33 -14.39
C THR A 556 -52.46 18.18 -15.43
N MET A 557 -52.37 17.65 -16.64
CA MET A 557 -51.93 18.36 -17.84
C MET A 557 -52.66 19.70 -17.94
N ALA A 558 -51.88 20.79 -17.98
CA ALA A 558 -52.40 22.12 -18.22
C ALA A 558 -52.88 22.22 -19.67
N THR A 559 -54.19 22.12 -19.89
CA THR A 559 -54.81 22.67 -21.10
C THR A 559 -54.75 24.19 -21.00
N SER A 560 -54.06 24.83 -21.94
CA SER A 560 -53.88 26.29 -21.97
C SER A 560 -55.23 27.03 -21.87
N PRO A 561 -55.41 27.97 -20.92
CA PRO A 561 -56.68 28.68 -20.72
C PRO A 561 -57.06 29.61 -21.88
N THR A 562 -56.18 29.78 -22.87
CA THR A 562 -56.43 30.59 -24.06
C THR A 562 -57.36 29.91 -25.08
N LEU A 563 -57.44 28.57 -25.10
CA LEU A 563 -58.30 27.86 -26.06
C LEU A 563 -59.78 27.82 -25.64
N LEU A 564 -60.05 27.70 -24.34
CA LEU A 564 -61.42 27.71 -23.80
C LEU A 564 -62.04 29.12 -23.82
N ALA A 565 -61.23 30.17 -23.65
CA ALA A 565 -61.69 31.54 -23.79
C ALA A 565 -62.06 31.90 -25.24
N ALA A 566 -61.29 31.40 -26.22
CA ALA A 566 -61.56 31.65 -27.64
C ALA A 566 -62.83 30.94 -28.14
N THR A 567 -63.10 29.72 -27.67
CA THR A 567 -64.32 28.98 -28.04
C THR A 567 -65.58 29.56 -27.38
N ALA A 568 -65.48 30.03 -26.13
CA ALA A 568 -66.59 30.74 -25.47
C ALA A 568 -66.91 32.10 -26.11
N PHE A 569 -65.90 32.84 -26.57
CA PHE A 569 -66.10 34.13 -27.26
C PHE A 569 -66.78 33.96 -28.64
N LEU A 570 -66.41 32.90 -29.37
CA LEU A 570 -67.04 32.57 -30.66
C LEU A 570 -68.48 32.07 -30.52
N LEU A 571 -68.79 31.29 -29.48
CA LEU A 571 -70.16 30.87 -29.17
C LEU A 571 -71.04 32.06 -28.70
N GLY A 572 -70.48 33.01 -27.95
CA GLY A 572 -71.17 34.24 -27.54
C GLY A 572 -71.51 35.17 -28.73
N LEU A 573 -70.62 35.27 -29.72
CA LEU A 573 -70.87 36.03 -30.95
C LEU A 573 -71.95 35.39 -31.84
N GLN A 574 -72.09 34.06 -31.79
CA GLN A 574 -73.16 33.35 -32.51
C GLN A 574 -74.55 33.61 -31.91
N TRP A 575 -74.65 33.84 -30.60
CA TRP A 575 -75.91 34.19 -29.93
C TRP A 575 -76.31 35.66 -30.14
N TYR A 576 -75.35 36.55 -30.41
CA TYR A 576 -75.62 37.98 -30.59
C TYR A 576 -76.10 38.34 -32.02
N PHE A 577 -75.94 37.44 -32.99
CA PHE A 577 -76.29 37.66 -34.40
C PHE A 577 -77.36 36.70 -34.96
N MET A 578 -78.09 36.01 -34.07
CA MET A 578 -79.20 35.12 -34.44
C MET A 578 -80.55 35.83 -34.34
#